data_AF-A0A418PM47-F1
#
_entry.id   AF-A0A418PM47-F1
#
_cell.length_a   1.000
_cell.length_b   1.000
_cell.length_c   1.000
_cell.angle_alpha   90.00
_cell.angle_beta   90.00
_cell.angle_gamma   90.00
#
_symmetry.space_group_name_H-M   'P 1'
#
loop_
_entity.id
_entity.type
_entity.pdbx_description
1 polymer ?
#
loop_
_entity_poly.entity_id
_entity_poly.type
_entity_poly.pdbx_seq_one_letter_code
_entity_poly.pdbx_strand_id
1 'polypeptide(L)'
;MKKLLLSALILFFIGIGSSFAQTIDDEIKIVQDAFGKDKRTLVEYYMKLSGDKATAFWAVYDEFEVERKAIGKERILIINDYMEKFTHIGEAEADALALRSLKNDAALNSLYSSYYKKFKKATSAMDAAKFLQVDFYITNTIRNAIQQELPFLGDI
;
A
#
# COMPACT_ATOMS: atom_id res chain seq x y z
N MET A 1 13.03 1.17 -49.38
CA MET A 1 11.94 1.61 -48.49
C MET A 1 11.36 0.39 -47.79
N LYS A 2 11.24 0.48 -46.46
CA LYS A 2 10.41 -0.35 -45.56
C LYS A 2 10.79 -1.82 -45.37
N LYS A 3 11.83 -2.03 -44.56
CA LYS A 3 11.96 -3.18 -43.66
C LYS A 3 10.83 -3.12 -42.62
N LEU A 4 9.68 -3.75 -42.86
CA LEU A 4 8.59 -3.83 -41.88
C LEU A 4 7.76 -5.10 -42.10
N LEU A 5 8.36 -6.29 -41.96
CA LEU A 5 7.62 -7.56 -41.90
C LEU A 5 8.36 -8.55 -41.00
N LEU A 6 8.49 -8.24 -39.71
CA LEU A 6 8.92 -9.19 -38.68
C LEU A 6 8.67 -8.58 -37.31
N SER A 7 7.44 -8.68 -36.81
CA SER A 7 7.06 -8.56 -35.39
C SER A 7 5.55 -8.80 -35.22
N ALA A 8 5.04 -9.91 -35.76
CA ALA A 8 3.75 -10.45 -35.37
C ALA A 8 4.02 -11.67 -34.48
N LEU A 9 4.58 -11.42 -33.30
CA LEU A 9 4.79 -12.44 -32.28
C LEU A 9 4.51 -11.81 -30.92
N ILE A 10 3.50 -12.35 -30.24
CA ILE A 10 3.40 -12.41 -28.77
C ILE A 10 3.24 -11.06 -28.07
N LEU A 11 2.03 -10.49 -28.05
CA LEU A 11 1.66 -9.51 -27.02
C LEU A 11 0.24 -9.66 -26.47
N PHE A 12 -0.44 -10.80 -26.68
CA PHE A 12 -1.83 -10.98 -26.23
C PHE A 12 -2.01 -11.90 -25.01
N PHE A 13 -0.97 -12.14 -24.18
CA PHE A 13 -1.11 -13.09 -23.06
C PHE A 13 -0.48 -12.71 -21.71
N ILE A 14 -0.23 -11.43 -21.41
CA ILE A 14 0.23 -11.03 -20.06
C ILE A 14 -0.56 -9.80 -19.58
N GLY A 15 -1.87 -9.98 -19.37
CA GLY A 15 -2.76 -8.88 -18.98
C GLY A 15 -3.29 -8.90 -17.54
N ILE A 16 -3.05 -9.96 -16.76
CA ILE A 16 -3.72 -10.11 -15.44
C ILE A 16 -2.72 -10.12 -14.27
N GLY A 17 -1.42 -10.31 -14.53
CA GLY A 17 -0.37 -10.28 -13.49
C GLY A 17 0.32 -8.92 -13.29
N SER A 18 0.27 -8.03 -14.29
CA SER A 18 1.13 -6.84 -14.33
C SER A 18 0.70 -5.73 -13.38
N SER A 19 -0.60 -5.58 -13.11
CA SER A 19 -1.09 -4.53 -12.21
C SER A 19 -0.68 -4.78 -10.75
N PHE A 20 -0.48 -6.04 -10.32
CA PHE A 20 -0.04 -6.34 -8.96
C PHE A 20 1.44 -6.02 -8.76
N ALA A 21 2.28 -6.36 -9.74
CA ALA A 21 3.72 -6.12 -9.67
C ALA A 21 4.01 -4.61 -9.63
N GLN A 22 3.40 -3.84 -10.54
CA GLN A 22 3.62 -2.39 -10.62
C GLN A 22 3.25 -1.67 -9.32
N THR A 23 2.11 -2.02 -8.70
CA THR A 23 1.67 -1.39 -7.44
C THR A 23 2.59 -1.69 -6.25
N ILE A 24 3.19 -2.89 -6.21
CA ILE A 24 4.11 -3.29 -5.14
C ILE A 24 5.45 -2.57 -5.31
N ASP A 25 5.91 -2.44 -6.55
CA ASP A 25 7.17 -1.76 -6.88
C ASP A 25 7.11 -0.27 -6.54
N ASP A 26 5.97 0.40 -6.80
CA ASP A 26 5.77 1.82 -6.47
C ASP A 26 5.81 2.06 -4.95
N GLU A 27 5.14 1.21 -4.15
CA GLU A 27 5.19 1.32 -2.69
C GLU A 27 6.61 1.07 -2.14
N ILE A 28 7.29 0.02 -2.64
CA ILE A 28 8.67 -0.29 -2.24
C ILE A 28 9.58 0.90 -2.55
N LYS A 29 9.43 1.50 -3.73
CA LYS A 29 10.23 2.65 -4.14
C LYS A 29 10.00 3.85 -3.22
N ILE A 30 8.75 4.19 -2.88
CA ILE A 30 8.45 5.29 -1.96
C ILE A 30 9.07 5.03 -0.58
N VAL A 31 8.95 3.81 -0.05
CA VAL A 31 9.58 3.44 1.23
C VAL A 31 11.09 3.55 1.15
N GLN A 32 11.70 3.09 0.06
CA GLN A 32 13.14 3.13 -0.14
C GLN A 32 13.66 4.56 -0.31
N ASP A 33 12.92 5.41 -1.02
CA ASP A 33 13.25 6.83 -1.20
C ASP A 33 13.12 7.59 0.14
N ALA A 34 12.09 7.27 0.94
CA ALA A 34 11.86 7.92 2.23
C ALA A 34 12.82 7.46 3.34
N PHE A 35 13.21 6.19 3.36
CA PHE A 35 13.91 5.58 4.50
C PHE A 35 15.22 4.86 4.17
N GLY A 36 15.55 4.67 2.89
CA GLY A 36 16.75 3.95 2.45
C GLY A 36 16.79 2.45 2.80
N LYS A 37 15.67 1.88 3.23
CA LYS A 37 15.52 0.49 3.69
C LYS A 37 14.16 -0.04 3.30
N ASP A 38 14.01 -1.37 3.19
CA ASP A 38 12.68 -1.97 3.05
C ASP A 38 11.89 -1.88 4.37
N LYS A 39 10.56 -1.99 4.24
CA LYS A 39 9.61 -1.89 5.36
C LYS A 39 9.91 -2.90 6.48
N ARG A 40 10.24 -4.14 6.14
CA ARG A 40 10.48 -5.21 7.11
C ARG A 40 11.71 -4.89 7.96
N THR A 41 12.78 -4.42 7.34
CA THR A 41 14.01 -4.00 8.01
C THR A 41 13.76 -2.84 8.98
N LEU A 42 12.90 -1.89 8.64
CA LEU A 42 12.51 -0.79 9.54
C LEU A 42 11.74 -1.30 10.77
N VAL A 43 10.78 -2.21 10.54
CA VAL A 43 10.01 -2.84 11.62
C VAL A 43 10.94 -3.64 12.53
N GLU A 44 11.85 -4.44 11.96
CA GLU A 44 12.82 -5.23 12.74
C GLU A 44 13.70 -4.33 13.63
N TYR A 45 14.26 -3.27 13.04
CA TYR A 45 15.12 -2.31 13.74
C TYR A 45 14.42 -1.64 14.92
N TYR A 46 13.14 -1.29 14.75
CA TYR A 46 12.36 -0.61 15.79
C TYR A 46 11.86 -1.58 16.88
N MET A 47 11.40 -2.76 16.45
CA MET A 47 10.77 -3.73 17.33
C MET A 47 11.80 -4.40 18.26
N LYS A 48 12.98 -4.75 17.75
CA LYS A 48 14.09 -5.39 18.51
C LYS A 48 13.63 -6.60 19.33
N LEU A 49 12.72 -7.40 18.79
CA LEU A 49 12.25 -8.63 19.41
C LEU A 49 13.26 -9.76 19.17
N SER A 50 13.31 -10.73 20.08
CA SER A 50 14.18 -11.90 19.96
C SER A 50 13.49 -13.17 20.49
N GLY A 51 14.08 -14.34 20.18
CA GLY A 51 13.58 -15.64 20.60
C GLY A 51 12.16 -15.93 20.14
N ASP A 52 11.41 -16.69 20.96
CA ASP A 52 10.04 -17.12 20.65
C ASP A 52 9.09 -15.96 20.36
N LYS A 53 9.32 -14.82 21.01
CA LYS A 53 8.53 -13.60 20.81
C LYS A 53 8.70 -13.06 19.38
N ALA A 54 9.92 -13.04 18.85
CA ALA A 54 10.17 -12.61 17.47
C ALA A 54 9.49 -13.58 16.48
N THR A 55 9.62 -14.88 16.70
CA THR A 55 8.98 -15.91 15.86
C THR A 55 7.46 -15.72 15.82
N ALA A 56 6.82 -15.56 16.98
CA ALA A 56 5.38 -15.35 17.07
C ALA A 56 4.94 -14.01 16.45
N PHE A 57 5.72 -12.95 16.64
CA PHE A 57 5.47 -11.64 16.02
C PHE A 57 5.49 -11.71 14.49
N TRP A 58 6.54 -12.29 13.91
CA TRP A 58 6.72 -12.31 12.46
C TRP A 58 5.66 -13.16 11.75
N ALA A 59 5.19 -14.25 12.37
CA ALA A 59 4.06 -15.02 11.85
C ALA A 59 2.80 -14.15 11.70
N VAL A 60 2.47 -13.34 12.72
CA VAL A 60 1.33 -12.40 12.65
C VAL A 60 1.60 -11.26 11.68
N TYR A 61 2.83 -10.78 11.59
CA TYR A 61 3.23 -9.72 10.65
C TYR A 61 3.07 -10.15 9.20
N ASP A 62 3.44 -11.39 8.86
CA ASP A 62 3.32 -11.88 7.50
C ASP A 62 1.86 -11.99 7.07
N GLU A 63 0.96 -12.44 7.96
CA GLU A 63 -0.49 -12.40 7.73
C GLU A 63 -1.00 -10.96 7.54
N PHE A 64 -0.56 -10.04 8.41
CA PHE A 64 -0.93 -8.63 8.33
C PHE A 64 -0.55 -8.03 6.97
N GLU A 65 0.68 -8.27 6.53
CA GLU A 65 1.20 -7.68 5.29
C GLU A 65 0.47 -8.19 4.04
N VAL A 66 0.00 -9.43 4.03
CA VAL A 66 -0.83 -9.96 2.93
C VAL A 66 -2.13 -9.16 2.80
N GLU A 67 -2.86 -9.00 3.90
CA GLU A 67 -4.12 -8.24 3.90
C GLU A 67 -3.89 -6.74 3.66
N ARG A 68 -2.84 -6.17 4.27
CA ARG A 68 -2.47 -4.76 4.14
C ARG A 68 -2.13 -4.40 2.70
N LYS A 69 -1.38 -5.25 1.98
CA LYS A 69 -1.05 -5.06 0.57
C LYS A 69 -2.29 -5.09 -0.33
N ALA A 70 -3.28 -5.93 -0.03
CA ALA A 70 -4.53 -5.95 -0.78
C ALA A 70 -5.29 -4.61 -0.65
N ILE A 71 -5.31 -4.02 0.55
CA ILE A 71 -5.90 -2.69 0.79
C ILE A 71 -5.08 -1.60 0.08
N GLY A 72 -3.75 -1.66 0.16
CA GLY A 72 -2.84 -0.73 -0.53
C GLY A 72 -3.01 -0.74 -2.05
N LYS A 73 -3.26 -1.92 -2.63
CA LYS A 73 -3.57 -2.02 -4.06
C LYS A 73 -4.83 -1.24 -4.45
N GLU A 74 -5.93 -1.39 -3.70
CA GLU A 74 -7.15 -0.62 -3.98
C GLU A 74 -6.91 0.89 -3.84
N ARG A 75 -6.06 1.30 -2.89
CA ARG A 75 -5.66 2.71 -2.77
C ARG A 75 -5.00 3.23 -4.04
N ILE A 76 -4.07 2.48 -4.63
CA ILE A 76 -3.40 2.87 -5.87
C ILE A 76 -4.38 2.91 -7.04
N LEU A 77 -5.31 1.96 -7.14
CA LEU A 77 -6.36 2.01 -8.15
C LEU A 77 -7.22 3.28 -8.04
N ILE A 78 -7.61 3.66 -6.81
CA ILE A 78 -8.33 4.92 -6.57
C ILE A 78 -7.53 6.14 -7.03
N ILE A 79 -6.22 6.16 -6.73
CA ILE A 79 -5.32 7.26 -7.14
C ILE A 79 -5.16 7.32 -8.66
N ASN A 80 -5.01 6.18 -9.33
CA ASN A 80 -4.91 6.15 -10.79
C ASN A 80 -6.22 6.63 -11.45
N ASP A 81 -7.37 6.14 -10.97
CA ASP A 81 -8.69 6.59 -11.45
C ASP A 81 -8.88 8.10 -11.24
N TYR A 82 -8.36 8.64 -10.14
CA TYR A 82 -8.33 10.08 -9.88
C TYR A 82 -7.48 10.82 -10.91
N MET A 83 -6.23 10.39 -11.11
CA MET A 83 -5.29 11.04 -12.03
C MET A 83 -5.73 10.99 -13.50
N GLU A 84 -6.49 9.97 -13.90
CA GLU A 84 -7.06 9.89 -15.25
C GLU A 84 -8.23 10.85 -15.48
N LYS A 85 -8.95 11.23 -14.41
CA LYS A 85 -10.27 11.90 -14.52
C LYS A 85 -10.32 13.29 -13.90
N PHE A 86 -9.32 13.71 -13.11
CA PHE A 86 -9.41 14.91 -12.28
C PHE A 86 -9.71 16.20 -13.07
N THR A 87 -9.32 16.30 -14.35
CA THR A 87 -9.58 17.49 -15.19
C THR A 87 -11.03 17.59 -15.69
N HIS A 88 -11.79 16.49 -15.67
CA HIS A 88 -13.15 16.40 -16.22
C HIS A 88 -14.10 15.60 -15.32
N ILE A 89 -13.85 15.60 -14.01
CA ILE A 89 -14.65 14.81 -13.07
C ILE A 89 -16.06 15.40 -12.94
N GLY A 90 -17.09 14.55 -13.08
CA GLY A 90 -18.47 14.89 -12.80
C GLY A 90 -18.87 14.56 -11.35
N GLU A 91 -20.05 14.98 -10.94
CA GLU A 91 -20.61 14.72 -9.60
C GLU A 91 -20.61 13.24 -9.23
N ALA A 92 -21.02 12.36 -10.16
CA ALA A 92 -21.12 10.93 -9.92
C ALA A 92 -19.74 10.27 -9.74
N GLU A 93 -18.75 10.66 -10.54
CA GLU A 93 -17.39 10.15 -10.41
C GLU A 93 -16.71 10.67 -9.13
N ALA A 94 -16.95 11.94 -8.77
CA ALA A 94 -16.45 12.53 -7.55
C ALA A 94 -17.00 11.80 -6.30
N ASP A 95 -18.31 11.55 -6.25
CA ASP A 95 -18.95 10.76 -5.19
C ASP A 95 -18.36 9.34 -5.12
N ALA A 96 -18.23 8.66 -6.26
CA ALA A 96 -17.69 7.31 -6.30
C ALA A 96 -16.23 7.23 -5.80
N LEU A 97 -15.37 8.17 -6.19
CA LEU A 97 -13.97 8.23 -5.72
C LEU A 97 -13.89 8.54 -4.22
N ALA A 98 -14.73 9.46 -3.74
CA ALA A 98 -14.80 9.80 -2.32
C ALA A 98 -15.24 8.59 -1.48
N LEU A 99 -16.33 7.92 -1.85
CA LEU A 99 -16.83 6.76 -1.13
C LEU A 99 -15.86 5.57 -1.16
N ARG A 100 -15.19 5.32 -2.29
CA ARG A 100 -14.14 4.29 -2.38
C ARG A 100 -12.95 4.62 -1.49
N SER A 101 -12.53 5.88 -1.46
CA SER A 101 -11.45 6.35 -0.57
C SER A 101 -11.79 6.13 0.90
N LEU A 102 -12.98 6.57 1.33
CA LEU A 102 -13.46 6.38 2.70
C LEU A 102 -13.54 4.89 3.08
N LYS A 103 -14.04 4.05 2.17
CA LYS A 103 -14.11 2.60 2.39
C LYS A 103 -12.72 1.98 2.53
N ASN A 104 -11.75 2.40 1.72
CA ASN A 104 -10.38 1.93 1.80
C ASN A 104 -9.72 2.30 3.13
N ASP A 105 -9.92 3.54 3.61
CA ASP A 105 -9.43 3.98 4.92
C ASP A 105 -10.08 3.23 6.09
N ALA A 106 -11.39 3.03 6.02
CA ALA A 106 -12.11 2.23 7.01
C ALA A 106 -11.59 0.78 7.06
N ALA A 107 -11.30 0.18 5.90
CA ALA A 107 -10.73 -1.16 5.82
C ALA A 107 -9.35 -1.23 6.50
N LEU A 108 -8.48 -0.25 6.26
CA LEU A 108 -7.16 -0.22 6.89
C LEU A 108 -7.25 -0.05 8.41
N ASN A 109 -8.11 0.84 8.90
CA ASN A 109 -8.33 1.02 10.34
C ASN A 109 -8.90 -0.23 11.02
N SER A 110 -9.80 -0.94 10.33
CA SER A 110 -10.33 -2.24 10.79
C SER A 110 -9.23 -3.30 10.85
N LEU A 111 -8.35 -3.34 9.83
CA LEU A 111 -7.20 -4.25 9.79
C LEU A 111 -6.30 -4.02 11.01
N TYR A 112 -5.90 -2.78 11.28
CA TYR A 112 -5.10 -2.43 12.44
C TYR A 112 -5.76 -2.83 13.77
N SER A 113 -7.07 -2.62 13.90
CA SER A 113 -7.82 -2.98 15.10
C SER A 113 -7.82 -4.49 15.37
N SER A 114 -7.97 -5.28 14.30
CA SER A 114 -7.91 -6.75 14.36
C SER A 114 -6.50 -7.24 14.67
N TYR A 115 -5.49 -6.72 13.97
CA TYR A 115 -4.11 -7.18 14.11
C TYR A 115 -3.46 -6.71 15.42
N TYR A 116 -3.87 -5.57 15.98
CA TYR A 116 -3.48 -5.20 17.35
C TYR A 116 -3.79 -6.32 18.36
N LYS A 117 -4.98 -6.93 18.27
CA LYS A 117 -5.38 -8.04 19.16
C LYS A 117 -4.49 -9.27 18.92
N LYS A 118 -4.19 -9.60 17.66
CA LYS A 118 -3.31 -10.72 17.28
C LYS A 118 -1.88 -10.50 17.78
N PHE A 119 -1.28 -9.34 17.50
CA PHE A 119 0.06 -8.98 17.97
C PHE A 119 0.14 -8.98 19.49
N LYS A 120 -0.86 -8.42 20.18
CA LYS A 120 -0.91 -8.42 21.64
C LYS A 120 -0.90 -9.83 22.22
N LYS A 121 -1.63 -10.76 21.58
CA LYS A 121 -1.66 -12.18 21.98
C LYS A 121 -0.33 -12.89 21.70
N ALA A 122 0.32 -12.57 20.58
CA ALA A 122 1.59 -13.17 20.18
C ALA A 122 2.81 -12.61 20.95
N THR A 123 2.69 -11.40 21.48
CA THR A 123 3.81 -10.66 22.10
C THR A 123 3.41 -10.05 23.46
N SER A 124 3.12 -8.77 23.49
CA SER A 124 2.61 -8.01 24.63
C SER A 124 1.82 -6.80 24.15
N ALA A 125 1.10 -6.13 25.05
CA ALA A 125 0.40 -4.89 24.71
C ALA A 125 1.38 -3.76 24.28
N MET A 126 2.56 -3.71 24.90
CA MET A 126 3.62 -2.76 24.56
C MET A 126 4.18 -3.04 23.16
N ASP A 127 4.52 -4.29 22.87
CA ASP A 127 5.07 -4.68 21.57
C ASP A 127 4.05 -4.44 20.45
N ALA A 128 2.77 -4.76 20.67
CA ALA A 128 1.70 -4.48 19.71
C ALA A 128 1.52 -2.98 19.45
N ALA A 129 1.60 -2.13 20.49
CA ALA A 129 1.54 -0.69 20.34
C ALA A 129 2.75 -0.11 19.60
N LYS A 130 3.97 -0.60 19.91
CA LYS A 130 5.19 -0.26 19.17
C LYS A 130 5.07 -0.59 17.68
N PHE A 131 4.53 -1.76 17.37
CA PHE A 131 4.31 -2.15 15.98
C PHE A 131 3.38 -1.16 15.26
N LEU A 132 2.22 -0.85 15.85
CA LEU A 132 1.30 0.13 15.25
C LEU A 132 1.97 1.48 15.05
N GLN A 133 2.79 1.94 16.01
CA GLN A 133 3.50 3.21 15.89
C GLN A 133 4.43 3.25 14.68
N VAL A 134 5.27 2.22 14.49
CA VAL A 134 6.20 2.19 13.34
C VAL A 134 5.45 2.00 12.02
N ASP A 135 4.40 1.18 11.99
CA ASP A 135 3.63 0.94 10.77
C ASP A 135 2.80 2.16 10.35
N PHE A 136 2.23 2.89 11.31
CA PHE A 136 1.57 4.17 11.06
C PHE A 136 2.54 5.21 10.52
N TYR A 137 3.74 5.30 11.11
CA TYR A 137 4.75 6.22 10.64
C TYR A 137 5.09 5.96 9.16
N ILE A 138 5.40 4.71 8.81
CA ILE A 138 5.72 4.32 7.43
C ILE A 138 4.53 4.59 6.50
N THR A 139 3.33 4.14 6.88
CA THR A 139 2.11 4.31 6.07
C THR A 139 1.78 5.78 5.83
N ASN A 140 1.90 6.63 6.85
CA ASN A 140 1.60 8.06 6.73
C ASN A 140 2.65 8.78 5.88
N THR A 141 3.93 8.39 5.97
CA THR A 141 4.97 8.92 5.09
C THR A 141 4.68 8.60 3.63
N ILE A 142 4.32 7.34 3.31
CA ILE A 142 3.94 6.94 1.94
C ILE A 142 2.74 7.75 1.46
N ARG A 143 1.68 7.84 2.28
CA ARG A 143 0.46 8.59 1.95
C ARG A 143 0.75 10.06 1.69
N ASN A 144 1.60 10.67 2.51
CA ASN A 144 1.98 12.06 2.34
C ASN A 144 2.78 12.29 1.06
N ALA A 145 3.75 11.42 0.77
CA ALA A 145 4.53 11.49 -0.47
C ALA A 145 3.62 11.40 -1.71
N ILE A 146 2.66 10.47 -1.71
CA ILE A 146 1.66 10.38 -2.79
C ILE A 146 0.84 11.67 -2.88
N GLN A 147 0.31 12.16 -1.75
CA GLN A 147 -0.59 13.31 -1.75
C GLN A 147 0.08 14.60 -2.22
N GLN A 148 1.39 14.74 -2.04
CA GLN A 148 2.15 15.88 -2.57
C GLN A 148 2.21 15.92 -4.11
N GLU A 149 2.03 14.77 -4.77
CA GLU A 149 2.03 14.65 -6.23
C GLU A 149 0.63 14.77 -6.85
N LEU A 150 -0.43 14.81 -6.04
CA LEU A 150 -1.80 14.86 -6.54
C LEU A 150 -2.31 16.31 -6.67
N PRO A 151 -2.90 16.70 -7.81
CA PRO A 151 -3.63 17.97 -7.93
C PRO A 151 -4.88 17.93 -7.05
N PHE A 152 -5.47 19.08 -6.71
CA PHE A 152 -6.79 19.12 -6.07
C PHE A 152 -7.92 19.14 -7.11
N LEU A 153 -9.11 18.66 -6.70
CA LEU A 153 -10.30 18.78 -7.53
C LEU A 153 -10.66 20.26 -7.73
N GLY A 154 -10.82 20.66 -8.99
CA GLY A 154 -11.16 22.04 -9.35
C GLY A 154 -9.94 22.97 -9.49
N ASP A 155 -8.73 22.51 -9.20
CA ASP A 155 -7.50 23.23 -9.56
C ASP A 155 -7.22 22.98 -11.05
N ILE A 156 -7.62 23.94 -11.90
CA ILE A 156 -7.25 24.06 -13.32
C ILE A 156 -6.76 25.48 -13.58
#